data_AF-A0A3D1TSD3-F1
#
_entry.id   AF-A0A3D1TSD3-F1
#
_cell.length_a   1.000
_cell.length_b   1.000
_cell.length_c   1.000
_cell.angle_alpha   90.00
_cell.angle_beta   90.00
_cell.angle_gamma   90.00
#
_symmetry.space_group_name_H-M   'P 1'
#
loop_
_entity.id
_entity.type
_entity.pdbx_description
1 polymer ?
#
loop_
_entity_poly.entity_id
_entity_poly.type
_entity_poly.pdbx_seq_one_letter_code
_entity_poly.pdbx_strand_id
1 'polypeptide(L)' 'MKDERLISIKEAAAQFPISDAQLRLLARRGRLKATKMGRDWFTTAEAVAQYLANPQLRSKDPHKNKRP' A
#
# COMPACT_ATOMS: atom_id res chain seq x y z
N MET A 1 -21.83 -1.50 -4.74
CA MET A 1 -21.14 -2.78 -4.91
C MET A 1 -19.65 -2.46 -4.96
N LYS A 2 -18.85 -2.91 -3.98
CA LYS A 2 -17.41 -2.65 -3.95
C LYS A 2 -16.72 -3.94 -4.34
N ASP A 3 -16.20 -3.98 -5.56
CA ASP A 3 -15.40 -5.08 -6.05
C ASP A 3 -14.16 -5.26 -5.15
N GLU A 4 -14.11 -6.35 -4.38
CA GLU A 4 -12.89 -6.87 -3.74
C GLU A 4 -11.93 -7.45 -4.79
N ARG A 5 -11.69 -6.70 -5.88
CA ARG A 5 -10.66 -7.06 -6.84
C ARG A 5 -9.31 -6.81 -6.20
N LEU A 6 -8.59 -7.90 -5.95
CA LEU A 6 -7.17 -7.87 -5.66
C LEU A 6 -6.46 -7.29 -6.87
N ILE A 7 -5.97 -6.07 -6.73
CA ILE A 7 -5.15 -5.39 -7.72
C ILE A 7 -3.68 -5.63 -7.41
N SER A 8 -2.86 -5.70 -8.47
CA SER A 8 -1.42 -5.77 -8.27
C SER A 8 -0.90 -4.48 -7.64
N ILE A 9 0.24 -4.53 -6.95
CA ILE A 9 0.86 -3.31 -6.44
C ILE A 9 1.15 -2.30 -7.55
N LYS A 10 1.45 -2.77 -8.76
CA LYS A 10 1.69 -1.88 -9.91
C LYS A 10 0.43 -1.12 -10.29
N GLU A 11 -0.73 -1.79 -10.34
CA GLU A 11 -2.01 -1.12 -10.59
C GLU A 11 -2.38 -0.17 -9.47
N ALA A 12 -2.17 -0.56 -8.21
CA ALA A 12 -2.40 0.31 -7.07
C ALA A 12 -1.52 1.58 -7.17
N ALA A 13 -0.25 1.44 -7.56
CA ALA A 13 0.65 2.58 -7.74
C ALA A 13 0.27 3.47 -8.94
N ALA A 14 -0.45 2.93 -9.93
CA ALA A 14 -0.98 3.72 -11.04
C ALA A 14 -2.25 4.48 -10.66
N GLN A 15 -3.10 3.92 -9.80
CA GLN A 15 -4.35 4.55 -9.34
C GLN A 15 -4.15 5.53 -8.19
N PHE A 16 -3.16 5.27 -7.32
CA PHE A 16 -2.92 6.07 -6.13
C PHE A 16 -1.57 6.78 -6.23
N PRO A 17 -1.41 7.96 -5.61
CA PRO A 17 -0.15 8.71 -5.60
C PRO A 17 0.87 8.11 -4.61
N ILE A 18 1.10 6.80 -4.69
CA ILE A 18 2.03 6.04 -3.85
C ILE A 18 2.90 5.18 -4.78
N SER A 19 4.20 5.14 -4.52
CA SER A 19 5.11 4.31 -5.31
C SER A 19 4.94 2.81 -5.02
N ASP A 20 5.11 1.97 -6.04
CA ASP A 20 5.09 0.51 -5.95
C ASP A 20 6.05 -0.03 -4.88
N ALA A 21 7.22 0.60 -4.72
CA ALA A 21 8.20 0.26 -3.69
C ALA A 21 7.65 0.51 -2.28
N GLN A 22 6.93 1.61 -2.08
CA GLN A 22 6.29 1.92 -0.79
C GLN A 22 5.16 0.95 -0.49
N LEU A 23 4.31 0.63 -1.47
CA LEU A 23 3.28 -0.39 -1.35
C LEU A 23 3.86 -1.76 -0.96
N ARG A 24 4.95 -2.19 -1.60
CA ARG A 24 5.64 -3.45 -1.26
C ARG A 24 6.20 -3.42 0.15
N LEU A 25 6.77 -2.29 0.57
CA LEU A 25 7.26 -2.12 1.94
C LEU A 25 6.13 -2.21 2.97
N LEU A 26 4.99 -1.55 2.71
CA LEU A 26 3.83 -1.55 3.59
C LEU A 26 3.19 -2.94 3.69
N ALA A 27 3.10 -3.65 2.56
CA ALA A 27 2.67 -5.04 2.48
C ALA A 27 3.57 -5.95 3.33
N ARG A 28 4.90 -5.85 3.17
CA ARG A 28 5.88 -6.62 3.95
C ARG A 28 5.85 -6.29 5.44
N ARG A 29 5.57 -5.04 5.80
CA ARG A 29 5.46 -4.60 7.21
C ARG A 29 4.11 -4.95 7.85
N GLY A 30 3.16 -5.53 7.09
CA GLY A 30 1.82 -5.84 7.59
C GLY A 30 0.97 -4.61 7.93
N ARG A 31 1.34 -3.43 7.42
CA ARG A 31 0.63 -2.15 7.68
C ARG A 31 -0.47 -1.88 6.66
N LEU A 32 -0.45 -2.62 5.56
CA LEU A 32 -1.43 -2.59 4.51
C LEU A 32 -1.96 -4.00 4.33
N LYS A 33 -3.28 -4.14 4.13
CA LYS A 33 -3.88 -5.41 3.71
C LYS A 33 -3.38 -5.73 2.29
N ALA A 34 -2.40 -6.62 2.23
CA ALA A 34 -1.84 -7.13 1.00
C ALA A 34 -1.62 -8.63 1.14
N THR A 35 -1.96 -9.36 0.08
CA THR A 35 -1.76 -10.80 -0.03
C THR A 35 -0.54 -11.05 -0.89
N LYS A 36 0.39 -11.87 -0.37
CA LYS A 36 1.49 -12.39 -1.17
C LYS A 36 0.97 -13.53 -2.05
N MET A 37 1.04 -13.36 -3.36
CA MET A 37 0.61 -14.37 -4.32
C MET A 37 1.81 -14.71 -5.21
N GLY A 38 2.46 -15.84 -4.92
CA GLY A 38 3.71 -16.24 -5.57
C GLY A 38 4.87 -15.30 -5.25
N ARG A 39 5.46 -14.73 -6.29
CA ARG A 39 6.59 -13.77 -6.19
C ARG A 39 6.12 -12.32 -6.00
N ASP A 40 4.85 -12.05 -6.30
CA ASP A 40 4.29 -10.72 -6.27
C ASP A 40 3.35 -10.51 -5.08
N TRP A 41 3.11 -9.24 -4.80
CA TRP A 41 2.19 -8.81 -3.77
C TRP A 41 1.00 -8.13 -4.44
N PHE A 42 -0.18 -8.48 -3.94
CA PHE A 42 -1.47 -7.96 -4.38
C PHE A 42 -2.12 -7.24 -3.21
N THR A 43 -2.81 -6.15 -3.48
CA THR A 43 -3.54 -5.37 -2.48
C THR A 43 -4.92 -5.04 -3.02
N THR A 44 -5.79 -4.43 -2.23
CA THR A 44 -7.09 -3.95 -2.72
C THR A 44 -7.08 -2.44 -2.76
N ALA A 45 -7.79 -1.85 -3.72
CA ALA A 45 -7.94 -0.39 -3.79
C ALA A 45 -8.52 0.18 -2.49
N GLU A 46 -9.42 -0.56 -1.84
CA GLU A 46 -9.98 -0.18 -0.54
C GLU A 46 -8.93 -0.22 0.59
N ALA A 47 -8.03 -1.21 0.61
CA ALA A 47 -6.94 -1.23 1.60
C ALA A 47 -6.03 -0.01 1.46
N VAL A 48 -5.70 0.37 0.23
CA VAL A 48 -4.87 1.55 -0.07
C VAL A 48 -5.60 2.84 0.29
N ALA A 49 -6.88 2.95 -0.07
CA ALA A 49 -7.72 4.08 0.30
C ALA A 49 -7.88 4.20 1.83
N GLN A 50 -8.08 3.08 2.53
CA GLN A 50 -8.16 3.03 3.99
C GLN A 50 -6.84 3.42 4.63
N TYR A 51 -5.70 3.00 4.06
CA TYR A 51 -4.37 3.42 4.50
C TYR A 51 -4.16 4.93 4.32
N LEU A 52 -4.58 5.48 3.19
CA LEU A 52 -4.52 6.93 2.91
C LEU A 52 -5.44 7.74 3.82
N ALA A 53 -6.64 7.22 4.10
CA ALA A 53 -7.61 7.84 4.99
C ALA A 53 -7.19 7.79 6.47
N ASN A 54 -6.26 6.89 6.85
CA ASN A 54 -5.75 6.80 8.21
C ASN A 54 -4.39 7.50 8.36
N PRO A 55 -4.36 8.78 8.79
CA PRO A 55 -3.11 9.50 9.03
C PRO A 55 -2.23 8.84 10.10
N GLN A 56 -2.81 8.10 11.05
CA GLN A 56 -2.05 7.35 12.08
C GLN A 56 -1.16 6.25 11.48
N LEU A 57 -1.65 5.55 10.45
CA LEU A 57 -0.88 4.54 9.72
C LEU A 57 0.26 5.20 8.92
N ARG A 58 -0.03 6.35 8.31
CA ARG A 58 0.89 7.14 7.49
C ARG A 58 1.96 7.89 8.30
N SER A 59 1.67 8.27 9.55
CA SER A 59 2.54 9.11 10.39
C SER A 59 3.74 8.35 10.99
N LYS A 60 3.67 7.03 11.09
CA LYS A 60 4.78 6.20 11.61
C LYS A 60 5.79 5.88 10.49
N ASP A 61 6.12 6.85 9.64
CA ASP A 61 7.12 6.69 8.59
C ASP A 61 8.48 7.21 9.11
N PRO A 62 9.38 6.32 9.58
CA PRO A 62 10.66 6.73 10.17
C PRO A 62 11.60 7.42 9.17
N HIS A 63 11.26 7.44 7.88
CA HIS A 63 12.07 8.04 6.81
C HIS A 63 11.65 9.45 6.40
N LYS A 64 10.58 10.03 6.97
CA LYS A 64 10.21 11.43 6.67
C LYS A 64 11.30 12.44 7.09
N ASN A 65 12.19 12.04 8.02
CA ASN A 65 13.30 12.85 8.52
C ASN A 65 14.68 12.44 7.95
N LYS A 66 14.75 11.68 6.85
CA LYS A 66 16.04 11.30 6.22
C LYS A 66 16.16 11.78 4.76
N ARG A 67 15.79 13.03 4.48
CA ARG A 67 16.34 13.74 3.31
C ARG A 67 17.38 14.74 3.82
N PRO A 68 18.66 14.60 3.44
CA PRO A 68 19.69 15.60 3.74
C PRO A 68 19.38 16.94 3.07
#